data_AF-A0A813WBW3-F1
#
_entry.id   AF-A0A813WBW3-F1
#
_cell.length_a   1.000
_cell.length_b   1.000
_cell.length_c   1.000
_cell.angle_alpha   90.00
_cell.angle_beta   90.00
_cell.angle_gamma   90.00
#
_symmetry.space_group_name_H-M   'P 1'
#
loop_
_entity.id
_entity.type
_entity.pdbx_description
1 polymer ?
#
loop_
_entity_poly.entity_id
_entity_poly.type
_entity_poly.pdbx_seq_one_letter_code
_entity_poly.pdbx_strand_id
1 'polypeptide(L)'
;MIREELILRYTINDTNNSLINTTENATIPSVYALGPTLATISSTCIIIGTCFSIICIYRYLRNPHLRTYFTYIFHYMLIYCLISSFINVPIFLTGYYLNLFEQSRHLCQYYATNALAINIGMVTCLAYASLERNYLIFRRNGLLSWRRQFLPILCLILYSYVISILIIFIPQCDYIPCAPCHTRQLISMLIWLTFSLIIPELIMFSSTIILMIRLYRKHNGLNRHRDKNIFHRIVIQMTLYMIWSCLYYCPPTFYNLSLIINSNISSPSIKSAMIIVSIVSVQSYPILTFILMINYHRKTKNTIKKTITT
;
A
#
# COMPACT_ATOMS: atom_id res chain seq x y z
N MET A 1 -16.66 -42.81 -52.94
CA MET A 1 -17.37 -41.52 -52.85
C MET A 1 -17.34 -40.88 -51.46
N ILE A 2 -17.45 -41.61 -50.34
CA ILE A 2 -17.42 -41.00 -48.98
C ILE A 2 -16.00 -40.57 -48.52
N ARG A 3 -14.94 -41.07 -49.17
CA ARG A 3 -13.55 -40.82 -48.76
C ARG A 3 -12.97 -39.49 -49.27
N GLU A 4 -13.51 -38.92 -50.34
CA GLU A 4 -13.02 -37.67 -50.94
C GLU A 4 -13.63 -36.42 -50.28
N GLU A 5 -14.87 -36.50 -49.78
CA GLU A 5 -15.48 -35.43 -48.96
C GLU A 5 -14.78 -35.25 -47.60
N LEU A 6 -14.24 -36.34 -47.03
CA LEU A 6 -13.51 -36.28 -45.76
C LEU A 6 -12.13 -35.63 -45.90
N ILE A 7 -11.46 -35.80 -47.06
CA ILE A 7 -10.18 -35.15 -47.33
C ILE A 7 -10.39 -33.66 -47.59
N LEU A 8 -11.46 -33.26 -48.31
CA LEU A 8 -11.77 -31.85 -48.55
C LEU A 8 -12.14 -31.08 -47.27
N ARG A 9 -12.83 -31.72 -46.31
CA ARG A 9 -13.13 -31.11 -45.01
C ARG A 9 -11.89 -30.94 -44.12
N TYR A 10 -10.88 -31.79 -44.26
CA TYR A 10 -9.62 -31.65 -43.53
C TYR A 10 -8.72 -30.56 -44.13
N THR A 11 -8.62 -30.44 -45.46
CA THR A 11 -7.80 -29.38 -46.09
C THR A 11 -8.38 -27.98 -45.92
N ILE A 12 -9.71 -27.82 -45.80
CA ILE A 12 -10.34 -26.50 -45.54
C ILE A 12 -10.19 -26.10 -44.06
N ASN A 13 -10.13 -27.06 -43.12
CA ASN A 13 -9.85 -26.74 -41.72
C ASN A 13 -8.39 -26.39 -41.46
N ASP A 14 -7.43 -27.02 -42.17
CA ASP A 14 -6.02 -26.69 -42.00
C ASP A 14 -5.61 -25.37 -42.68
N THR A 15 -6.28 -24.99 -43.77
CA THR A 15 -6.04 -23.67 -44.41
C THR A 15 -6.68 -22.51 -43.65
N ASN A 16 -7.80 -22.73 -42.95
CA ASN A 16 -8.35 -21.73 -42.02
C ASN A 16 -7.56 -21.67 -40.70
N ASN A 17 -6.95 -22.76 -40.24
CA ASN A 17 -6.09 -22.74 -39.06
C ASN A 17 -4.69 -22.17 -39.34
N SER A 18 -4.18 -22.24 -40.57
CA SER A 18 -2.91 -21.60 -40.95
C SER A 18 -3.03 -20.09 -41.18
N LEU A 19 -4.24 -19.56 -41.44
CA LEU A 19 -4.46 -18.12 -41.63
C LEU A 19 -4.85 -17.36 -40.35
N ILE A 20 -5.28 -18.09 -39.30
CA ILE A 20 -5.55 -17.50 -37.97
C ILE A 20 -4.27 -17.38 -37.13
N ASN A 21 -3.24 -18.20 -37.41
CA ASN A 21 -1.96 -18.15 -36.69
C ASN A 21 -0.96 -17.10 -37.21
N THR A 22 -1.31 -16.30 -38.21
CA THR A 22 -0.46 -15.18 -38.69
C THR A 22 -0.82 -13.82 -38.11
N THR A 23 -1.83 -13.72 -37.23
CA THR A 23 -2.15 -12.49 -36.48
C THR A 23 -1.74 -12.54 -35.00
N GLU A 24 -1.23 -13.67 -34.49
CA GLU A 24 -0.70 -13.76 -33.12
C GLU A 24 0.74 -13.25 -32.96
N ASN A 25 1.47 -13.00 -34.06
CA ASN A 25 2.85 -12.49 -34.00
C ASN A 25 2.99 -10.95 -34.01
N ALA A 26 1.90 -10.19 -33.85
CA ALA A 26 1.92 -8.73 -33.86
C ALA A 26 1.68 -8.06 -32.50
N THR A 27 1.51 -8.80 -31.40
CA THR A 27 1.18 -8.23 -30.07
C THR A 27 2.38 -8.10 -29.12
N ILE A 28 3.58 -8.50 -29.55
CA ILE A 28 4.81 -8.36 -28.78
C ILE A 28 5.37 -6.91 -28.67
N PRO A 29 5.05 -5.89 -29.52
CA PRO A 29 5.67 -4.58 -29.36
C PRO A 29 5.14 -3.73 -28.18
N SER A 30 3.93 -4.00 -27.68
CA SER A 30 3.26 -3.07 -26.75
C SER A 30 3.72 -3.20 -25.30
N VAL A 31 4.12 -4.40 -24.86
CA VAL A 31 4.60 -4.66 -23.49
C VAL A 31 6.02 -4.13 -23.28
N TYR A 32 6.86 -4.18 -24.31
CA TYR A 32 8.23 -3.62 -24.26
C TYR A 32 8.25 -2.09 -24.40
N ALA A 33 7.27 -1.48 -25.06
CA ALA A 33 7.16 -0.01 -25.14
C ALA A 33 6.79 0.63 -23.78
N LEU A 34 6.04 -0.09 -22.93
CA LEU A 34 5.66 0.37 -21.59
C LEU A 34 6.70 0.05 -20.50
N GLY A 35 7.67 -0.81 -20.79
CA GLY A 35 8.75 -1.16 -19.87
C GLY A 35 9.49 0.10 -19.42
N PRO A 36 10.24 0.79 -20.30
CA PRO A 36 11.10 1.92 -19.91
C PRO A 36 10.38 2.99 -19.07
N THR A 37 9.12 3.29 -19.37
CA THR A 37 8.30 4.22 -18.58
C THR A 37 7.96 3.66 -17.20
N LEU A 38 7.57 2.39 -17.08
CA LEU A 38 7.38 1.69 -15.81
C LEU A 38 8.64 1.67 -14.94
N ALA A 39 9.82 1.38 -15.51
CA ALA A 39 11.08 1.44 -14.76
C ALA A 39 11.39 2.85 -14.29
N THR A 40 11.23 3.84 -15.17
CA THR A 40 11.57 5.23 -14.86
C THR A 40 10.66 5.78 -13.76
N ILE A 41 9.35 5.57 -13.86
CA ILE A 41 8.39 6.00 -12.84
C ILE A 41 8.64 5.25 -11.51
N SER A 42 8.81 3.92 -11.55
CA SER A 42 9.04 3.14 -10.34
C SER A 42 10.34 3.56 -9.65
N SER A 43 11.42 3.71 -10.41
CA SER A 43 12.74 4.11 -9.90
C SER A 43 12.71 5.53 -9.33
N THR A 44 12.07 6.49 -10.01
CA THR A 44 11.95 7.86 -9.49
C THR A 44 11.12 7.90 -8.21
N CYS A 45 10.00 7.17 -8.13
CA CYS A 45 9.21 7.04 -6.91
C CYS A 45 10.01 6.44 -5.74
N ILE A 46 10.83 5.40 -5.99
CA ILE A 46 11.71 4.81 -4.97
C ILE A 46 12.75 5.82 -4.50
N ILE A 47 13.43 6.51 -5.40
CA ILE A 47 14.47 7.49 -5.04
C ILE A 47 13.86 8.57 -4.16
N ILE A 48 12.73 9.15 -4.58
CA ILE A 48 12.02 10.18 -3.82
C ILE A 48 11.56 9.64 -2.46
N GLY A 49 10.84 8.52 -2.44
CA GLY A 49 10.30 7.92 -1.21
C GLY A 49 11.39 7.52 -0.23
N THR A 50 12.52 7.00 -0.71
CA THR A 50 13.67 6.62 0.11
C THR A 50 14.37 7.85 0.69
N CYS A 51 14.60 8.89 -0.11
CA CYS A 51 15.15 10.16 0.36
C CYS A 51 14.28 10.76 1.48
N PHE A 52 12.97 10.85 1.27
CA PHE A 52 12.06 11.36 2.31
C PHE A 52 12.01 10.46 3.55
N SER A 53 12.08 9.13 3.39
CA SER A 53 12.13 8.18 4.50
C SER A 53 13.37 8.39 5.36
N ILE A 54 14.55 8.47 4.74
CA ILE A 54 15.82 8.71 5.41
C ILE A 54 15.81 10.06 6.11
N ILE A 55 15.34 11.12 5.44
CA ILE A 55 15.23 12.45 6.04
C ILE A 55 14.30 12.42 7.25
N CYS A 56 13.15 11.74 7.16
CA CYS A 56 12.22 11.59 8.27
C CYS A 56 12.85 10.89 9.47
N ILE A 57 13.50 9.74 9.25
CA ILE A 57 14.21 8.98 10.28
C ILE A 57 15.32 9.83 10.91
N TYR A 58 16.17 10.46 10.09
CA TYR A 58 17.26 11.32 10.56
C TYR A 58 16.74 12.47 11.42
N ARG A 59 15.70 13.18 10.97
CA ARG A 59 15.12 14.29 11.73
C ARG A 59 14.55 13.82 13.05
N TYR A 60 13.90 12.66 13.08
CA TYR A 60 13.38 12.09 14.31
C TYR A 60 14.49 11.66 15.29
N LEU A 61 15.54 11.02 14.80
CA LEU A 61 16.68 10.62 15.63
C LEU A 61 17.40 11.85 16.19
N ARG A 62 17.60 12.89 15.38
CA ARG A 62 18.31 14.12 15.79
C ARG A 62 17.52 15.02 16.74
N ASN A 63 16.19 15.03 16.65
CA ASN A 63 15.35 15.97 17.38
C ASN A 63 14.50 15.26 18.45
N PRO A 64 14.92 15.23 19.73
CA PRO A 64 14.19 14.54 20.78
C PRO A 64 12.78 15.11 20.99
N HIS A 65 12.54 16.40 20.71
CA HIS A 65 11.21 17.02 20.77
C HIS A 65 10.24 16.51 19.70
N LEU A 66 10.75 15.89 18.63
CA LEU A 66 9.91 15.21 17.63
C LEU A 66 9.55 13.80 18.06
N ARG A 67 10.14 13.22 19.11
CA ARG A 67 9.85 11.87 19.61
C ARG A 67 8.58 11.86 20.46
N THR A 68 7.47 12.23 19.84
CA THR A 68 6.14 12.21 20.44
C THR A 68 5.39 10.98 19.97
N TYR A 69 4.42 10.48 20.74
CA TYR A 69 3.62 9.31 20.32
C TYR A 69 3.03 9.43 18.91
N PHE A 70 2.75 10.66 18.49
CA PHE A 70 2.24 10.97 17.16
C PHE A 70 3.21 10.62 16.04
N THR A 71 4.53 10.72 16.27
CA THR A 71 5.54 10.50 15.24
C THR A 71 6.02 9.06 15.16
N TYR A 72 5.99 8.28 16.25
CA TYR A 72 6.51 6.91 16.31
C TYR A 72 5.84 5.97 15.30
N ILE A 73 4.51 6.04 15.17
CA ILE A 73 3.79 5.16 14.26
C ILE A 73 4.15 5.39 12.80
N PHE A 74 4.51 6.63 12.44
CA PHE A 74 4.99 6.90 11.09
C PHE A 74 6.31 6.19 10.78
N HIS A 75 7.15 5.93 11.79
CA HIS A 75 8.41 5.21 11.58
C HIS A 75 8.16 3.76 11.15
N TYR A 76 7.08 3.15 11.61
CA TYR A 76 6.74 1.78 11.20
C TYR A 76 6.29 1.74 9.75
N MET A 77 5.54 2.74 9.32
CA MET A 77 5.22 2.92 7.90
C MET A 77 6.48 3.14 7.06
N LEU A 78 7.45 3.92 7.58
CA LEU A 78 8.74 4.11 6.90
C LEU A 78 9.52 2.80 6.76
N ILE A 79 9.45 1.87 7.73
CA ILE A 79 10.08 0.54 7.60
C ILE A 79 9.49 -0.20 6.40
N TYR A 80 8.16 -0.25 6.27
CA TYR A 80 7.51 -0.87 5.09
C TYR A 80 7.85 -0.14 3.79
N CYS A 81 7.99 1.19 3.80
CA CYS A 81 8.44 1.95 2.63
C CYS A 81 9.87 1.57 2.23
N LEU A 82 10.78 1.41 3.20
CA LEU A 82 12.16 0.99 2.96
C LEU A 82 12.23 -0.46 2.46
N ILE A 83 11.46 -1.38 3.06
CA ILE A 83 11.34 -2.77 2.58
C ILE A 83 10.83 -2.77 1.13
N SER A 84 9.82 -1.94 0.83
CA SER A 84 9.33 -1.77 -0.54
C SER A 84 10.43 -1.28 -1.49
N SER A 85 11.13 -0.21 -1.12
CA SER A 85 12.20 0.41 -1.91
C SER A 85 13.40 -0.49 -2.18
N PHE A 86 13.88 -1.21 -1.15
CA PHE A 86 15.15 -1.95 -1.23
C PHE A 86 14.99 -3.42 -1.57
N ILE A 87 13.81 -4.00 -1.32
CA ILE A 87 13.58 -5.43 -1.53
C ILE A 87 12.50 -5.62 -2.60
N ASN A 88 11.29 -5.13 -2.35
CA ASN A 88 10.15 -5.51 -3.18
C ASN A 88 10.22 -4.97 -4.61
N VAL A 89 10.49 -3.67 -4.79
CA VAL A 89 10.52 -3.07 -6.12
C VAL A 89 11.76 -3.49 -6.95
N PRO A 90 12.97 -3.63 -6.38
CA PRO A 90 14.09 -4.21 -7.11
C PRO A 90 13.82 -5.64 -7.59
N ILE A 91 13.21 -6.48 -6.76
CA ILE A 91 12.79 -7.83 -7.17
C ILE A 91 11.73 -7.76 -8.28
N PHE A 92 10.77 -6.84 -8.18
CA PHE A 92 9.79 -6.62 -9.24
C PHE A 92 10.46 -6.24 -10.56
N LEU A 93 11.32 -5.22 -10.56
CA LEU A 93 11.98 -4.72 -11.76
C LEU A 93 12.85 -5.81 -12.37
N THR A 94 13.74 -6.42 -11.59
CA THR A 94 14.60 -7.50 -12.10
C THR A 94 13.78 -8.70 -12.59
N GLY A 95 12.76 -9.12 -11.83
CA GLY A 95 11.89 -10.23 -12.20
C GLY A 95 11.08 -9.98 -13.47
N TYR A 96 10.63 -8.75 -13.69
CA TYR A 96 9.87 -8.33 -14.85
C TYR A 96 10.76 -8.14 -16.09
N TYR A 97 11.89 -7.43 -15.97
CA TYR A 97 12.75 -7.12 -17.11
C TYR A 97 13.56 -8.29 -17.63
N LEU A 98 13.96 -9.19 -16.74
CA LEU A 98 14.73 -10.37 -17.09
C LEU A 98 13.82 -11.59 -17.32
N ASN A 99 12.49 -11.41 -17.32
CA ASN A 99 11.48 -12.47 -17.41
C ASN A 99 11.69 -13.62 -16.39
N LEU A 100 12.36 -13.35 -15.26
CA LEU A 100 12.66 -14.38 -14.23
C LEU A 100 11.40 -14.88 -13.54
N PHE A 101 10.33 -14.10 -13.56
CA PHE A 101 9.04 -14.48 -13.02
C PHE A 101 8.37 -15.62 -13.79
N GLU A 102 8.56 -15.69 -15.10
CA GLU A 102 8.08 -16.81 -15.92
C GLU A 102 8.94 -18.07 -15.69
N GLN A 103 10.23 -17.86 -15.42
CA GLN A 103 11.20 -18.92 -15.21
C GLN A 103 11.19 -19.49 -13.78
N SER A 104 10.74 -18.72 -12.79
CA SER A 104 10.79 -19.10 -11.38
C SER A 104 9.51 -18.73 -10.63
N ARG A 105 8.66 -19.75 -10.43
CA ARG A 105 7.46 -19.67 -9.59
C ARG A 105 7.79 -19.27 -8.14
N HIS A 106 8.92 -19.72 -7.61
CA HIS A 106 9.34 -19.38 -6.25
C HIS A 106 9.66 -17.89 -6.09
N LEU A 107 10.36 -17.31 -7.08
CA LEU A 107 10.64 -15.87 -7.09
C LEU A 107 9.34 -15.06 -7.15
N CYS A 108 8.38 -15.51 -7.95
CA CYS A 108 7.06 -14.92 -8.06
C CYS A 108 6.29 -14.95 -6.73
N GLN A 109 6.26 -16.11 -6.06
CA GLN A 109 5.61 -16.27 -4.75
C GLN A 109 6.26 -15.40 -3.68
N TYR A 110 7.59 -15.33 -3.67
CA TYR A 110 8.35 -14.50 -2.75
C TYR A 110 8.05 -13.00 -2.96
N TYR A 111 8.04 -12.55 -4.21
CA TYR A 111 7.65 -11.18 -4.57
C TYR A 111 6.22 -10.87 -4.11
N ALA A 112 5.25 -11.72 -4.49
CA ALA A 112 3.85 -11.52 -4.13
C ALA A 112 3.66 -11.44 -2.61
N THR A 113 4.41 -12.26 -1.85
CA THR A 113 4.34 -12.29 -0.38
C THR A 113 4.84 -10.99 0.21
N ASN A 114 5.97 -10.49 -0.26
CA ASN A 114 6.48 -9.20 0.21
C ASN A 114 5.54 -8.06 -0.17
N ALA A 115 5.07 -8.01 -1.42
CA ALA A 115 4.17 -6.95 -1.89
C ALA A 115 2.88 -6.90 -1.06
N LEU A 116 2.28 -8.05 -0.78
CA LEU A 116 1.05 -8.15 -0.02
C LEU A 116 1.26 -7.87 1.48
N ALA A 117 2.33 -8.38 2.08
CA ALA A 117 2.71 -8.06 3.47
C ALA A 117 2.94 -6.56 3.66
N ILE A 118 3.60 -5.88 2.71
CA ILE A 118 3.80 -4.43 2.74
C ILE A 118 2.45 -3.70 2.74
N ASN A 119 1.54 -4.07 1.82
CA ASN A 119 0.22 -3.43 1.74
C ASN A 119 -0.60 -3.63 3.02
N ILE A 120 -0.72 -4.88 3.49
CA ILE A 120 -1.45 -5.21 4.74
C ILE A 120 -0.82 -4.46 5.92
N GLY A 121 0.51 -4.49 6.02
CA GLY A 121 1.27 -3.82 7.08
C GLY A 121 1.04 -2.31 7.11
N MET A 122 1.03 -1.66 5.95
CA MET A 122 0.80 -0.22 5.85
C MET A 122 -0.61 0.17 6.29
N VAL A 123 -1.65 -0.51 5.81
CA VAL A 123 -3.05 -0.19 6.21
C VAL A 123 -3.26 -0.49 7.70
N THR A 124 -2.76 -1.63 8.20
CA THR A 124 -2.86 -1.96 9.63
C THR A 124 -2.08 -0.99 10.52
N CYS A 125 -0.92 -0.49 10.08
CA CYS A 125 -0.21 0.57 10.79
C CYS A 125 -1.06 1.85 10.91
N LEU A 126 -1.83 2.23 9.88
CA LEU A 126 -2.75 3.39 9.97
C LEU A 126 -3.91 3.15 10.93
N ALA A 127 -4.50 1.95 10.88
CA ALA A 127 -5.55 1.55 11.79
C ALA A 127 -5.07 1.59 13.25
N TYR A 128 -3.91 0.99 13.52
CA TYR A 128 -3.25 1.05 14.82
C TYR A 128 -2.91 2.49 15.23
N ALA A 129 -2.42 3.31 14.29
CA ALA A 129 -2.14 4.72 14.54
C ALA A 129 -3.35 5.47 15.06
N SER A 130 -4.50 5.15 14.47
CA SER A 130 -5.76 5.80 14.76
C SER A 130 -6.30 5.39 16.13
N LEU A 131 -6.16 4.12 16.50
CA LEU A 131 -6.50 3.62 17.83
C LEU A 131 -5.60 4.20 18.92
N GLU A 132 -4.28 4.15 18.73
CA GLU A 132 -3.31 4.63 19.72
C GLU A 132 -3.51 6.13 19.99
N ARG A 133 -3.77 6.93 18.94
CA ARG A 133 -4.10 8.36 19.10
C ARG A 133 -5.34 8.59 19.94
N ASN A 134 -6.41 7.84 19.68
CA ASN A 134 -7.65 7.94 20.44
C ASN A 134 -7.38 7.59 21.91
N TYR A 135 -6.65 6.51 22.17
CA TYR A 135 -6.26 6.12 23.52
C TYR A 135 -5.47 7.22 24.25
N LEU A 136 -4.44 7.76 23.61
CA LEU A 136 -3.51 8.71 24.24
C LEU A 136 -4.07 10.11 24.45
N ILE A 137 -4.95 10.59 23.57
CA ILE A 137 -5.56 11.92 23.71
C ILE A 137 -6.45 11.97 24.97
N PHE A 138 -7.08 10.85 25.33
CA PHE A 138 -8.01 10.80 26.46
C PHE A 138 -7.40 10.22 27.74
N ARG A 139 -6.47 9.27 27.65
CA ARG A 139 -5.70 8.78 28.80
C ARG A 139 -4.39 9.58 28.91
N ARG A 140 -4.43 10.70 29.65
CA ARG A 140 -3.27 11.56 29.98
C ARG A 140 -2.12 10.87 30.76
N ASN A 141 -2.17 9.54 30.95
CA ASN A 141 -1.26 8.81 31.81
C ASN A 141 -0.46 7.79 31.01
N GLY A 142 0.80 8.12 30.77
CA GLY A 142 1.81 7.15 30.35
C GLY A 142 2.84 7.74 29.39
N LEU A 143 4.08 7.85 29.86
CA LEU A 143 5.26 7.82 28.98
C LEU A 143 5.31 6.45 28.30
N LEU A 144 4.91 6.33 27.02
CA LEU A 144 5.23 5.12 26.26
C LEU A 144 6.74 5.05 26.07
N SER A 145 7.36 4.18 26.84
CA SER A 145 8.74 3.76 26.62
C SER A 145 8.85 2.97 25.31
N TRP A 146 9.97 3.08 24.61
CA TRP A 146 10.33 2.27 23.43
C TRP A 146 10.01 0.77 23.60
N ARG A 147 10.26 0.21 24.80
CA ARG A 147 9.98 -1.19 25.13
C ARG A 147 8.51 -1.59 24.97
N ARG A 148 7.57 -0.68 25.26
CA ARG A 148 6.12 -0.93 25.15
C ARG A 148 5.60 -0.83 23.72
N GLN A 149 6.34 -0.17 22.84
CA GLN A 149 5.99 -0.03 21.42
C GLN A 149 6.65 -1.09 20.54
N PHE A 150 7.82 -1.62 20.95
CA PHE A 150 8.48 -2.70 20.22
C PHE A 150 7.56 -3.90 19.97
N LEU A 151 6.85 -4.34 21.00
CA LEU A 151 5.97 -5.50 20.92
C LEU A 151 4.80 -5.29 19.92
N PRO A 152 4.00 -4.20 19.97
CA PRO A 152 3.01 -3.91 18.95
C PRO A 152 3.55 -3.91 17.51
N ILE A 153 4.75 -3.35 17.28
CA ILE A 153 5.36 -3.34 15.94
C ILE A 153 5.64 -4.76 15.47
N LEU A 154 6.31 -5.53 16.32
CA LEU A 154 6.67 -6.90 15.99
C LEU A 154 5.41 -7.71 15.68
N CYS A 155 4.35 -7.53 16.48
CA CYS A 155 3.06 -8.16 16.22
C CYS A 155 2.45 -7.73 14.88
N LEU A 156 2.52 -6.44 14.49
CA LEU A 156 2.01 -5.96 13.20
C LEU A 156 2.80 -6.51 12.01
N ILE A 157 4.12 -6.62 12.12
CA ILE A 157 4.98 -7.23 11.09
C ILE A 157 4.69 -8.73 10.96
N LEU A 158 4.63 -9.44 12.09
CA LEU A 158 4.29 -10.87 12.06
C LEU A 158 2.88 -11.09 11.50
N TYR A 159 1.91 -10.27 11.90
CA TYR A 159 0.54 -10.32 11.37
C TYR A 159 0.53 -10.13 9.85
N SER A 160 1.20 -9.10 9.32
CA SER A 160 1.18 -8.80 7.89
C SER A 160 1.80 -9.92 7.05
N TYR A 161 2.90 -10.51 7.50
CA TYR A 161 3.53 -11.65 6.84
C TYR A 161 2.72 -12.95 6.96
N VAL A 162 2.20 -13.27 8.15
CA VAL A 162 1.37 -14.48 8.33
C VAL A 162 0.14 -14.44 7.43
N ILE A 163 -0.59 -13.33 7.44
CA ILE A 163 -1.78 -13.18 6.58
C ILE A 163 -1.38 -13.23 5.11
N SER A 164 -0.29 -12.58 4.71
CA SER A 164 0.20 -12.62 3.33
C SER A 164 0.56 -14.03 2.86
N ILE A 165 1.26 -14.82 3.69
CA ILE A 165 1.62 -16.21 3.37
C ILE A 165 0.36 -17.05 3.20
N LEU A 166 -0.59 -16.95 4.14
CA LEU A 166 -1.86 -17.67 4.04
C LEU A 166 -2.59 -17.34 2.72
N ILE A 167 -2.63 -16.07 2.33
CA ILE A 167 -3.31 -15.64 1.10
C ILE A 167 -2.62 -16.14 -0.17
N ILE A 168 -1.30 -16.38 -0.16
CA ILE A 168 -0.57 -16.77 -1.37
C ILE A 168 -0.48 -18.28 -1.55
N PHE A 169 -0.42 -19.01 -0.45
CA PHE A 169 -0.22 -20.47 -0.49
C PHE A 169 -1.53 -21.25 -0.45
N ILE A 170 -2.66 -20.64 -0.03
CA ILE A 170 -3.97 -21.31 0.01
C ILE A 170 -4.65 -21.35 -1.38
N PRO A 171 -4.77 -20.23 -2.14
CA PRO A 171 -5.23 -20.28 -3.53
C PRO A 171 -4.06 -20.57 -4.48
N GLN A 172 -4.19 -21.59 -5.33
CA GLN A 172 -3.28 -21.84 -6.44
C GLN A 172 -3.47 -20.73 -7.49
N CYS A 173 -2.74 -19.62 -7.39
CA CYS A 173 -2.87 -18.51 -8.32
C CYS A 173 -2.13 -18.76 -9.64
N ASP A 174 -2.69 -18.28 -10.74
CA ASP A 174 -1.99 -18.23 -12.02
C ASP A 174 -1.03 -17.04 -12.03
N TYR A 175 0.24 -17.28 -12.39
CA TYR A 175 1.38 -16.45 -11.96
C TYR A 175 1.95 -15.49 -13.02
N ILE A 176 1.36 -15.34 -14.21
CA ILE A 176 2.03 -14.59 -15.29
C ILE A 176 1.19 -13.41 -15.82
N PRO A 177 1.75 -12.17 -15.84
CA PRO A 177 2.89 -11.70 -15.05
C PRO A 177 2.56 -11.75 -13.55
N CYS A 178 3.59 -11.84 -12.68
CA CYS A 178 3.47 -11.93 -11.22
C CYS A 178 2.75 -10.73 -10.60
N ALA A 179 1.43 -10.72 -10.73
CA ALA A 179 0.52 -9.85 -10.01
C ALA A 179 0.20 -10.48 -8.65
N PRO A 180 -0.13 -9.69 -7.62
CA PRO A 180 -0.62 -10.25 -6.36
C PRO A 180 -1.77 -11.21 -6.65
N CYS A 181 -1.55 -12.47 -6.27
CA CYS A 181 -2.43 -13.63 -6.36
C CYS A 181 -3.89 -13.30 -6.78
N HIS A 182 -4.21 -13.44 -8.07
CA HIS A 182 -5.60 -13.36 -8.54
C HIS A 182 -6.26 -14.73 -8.34
N THR A 183 -6.84 -14.95 -7.17
CA THR A 183 -7.78 -16.06 -7.02
C THR A 183 -9.05 -15.76 -7.81
N ARG A 184 -9.46 -16.70 -8.68
CA ARG A 184 -10.79 -16.64 -9.33
C ARG A 184 -11.92 -17.01 -8.38
N GLN A 185 -11.59 -17.53 -7.20
CA GLN A 185 -12.57 -17.91 -6.19
C GLN A 185 -12.99 -16.67 -5.40
N LEU A 186 -14.22 -16.22 -5.63
CA LEU A 186 -14.83 -15.08 -4.93
C LEU A 186 -14.71 -15.21 -3.40
N ILE A 187 -14.90 -16.41 -2.85
CA ILE A 187 -14.84 -16.66 -1.41
C ILE A 187 -13.44 -16.32 -0.86
N SER A 188 -12.38 -16.81 -1.49
CA SER A 188 -11.00 -16.53 -1.08
C SER A 188 -10.66 -15.04 -1.21
N MET A 189 -11.16 -14.39 -2.26
CA MET A 189 -11.02 -12.94 -2.43
C MET A 189 -11.73 -12.16 -1.32
N LEU A 190 -12.96 -12.52 -0.97
CA LEU A 190 -13.72 -11.86 0.09
C LEU A 190 -13.02 -12.01 1.44
N ILE A 191 -12.51 -13.20 1.75
CA ILE A 191 -11.71 -13.44 2.97
C ILE A 191 -10.48 -12.53 2.95
N TRP A 192 -9.76 -12.49 1.83
CA TRP A 192 -8.59 -11.61 1.69
C TRP A 192 -8.95 -10.15 1.95
N LEU A 193 -9.94 -9.60 1.22
CA LEU A 193 -10.37 -8.22 1.37
C LEU A 193 -10.80 -7.88 2.80
N THR A 194 -11.43 -8.83 3.47
CA THR A 194 -11.87 -8.67 4.86
C THR A 194 -10.69 -8.38 5.78
N PHE A 195 -9.64 -9.21 5.73
CA PHE A 195 -8.49 -9.08 6.62
C PHE A 195 -7.46 -8.04 6.18
N SER A 196 -7.32 -7.77 4.87
CA SER A 196 -6.32 -6.84 4.35
C SER A 196 -6.81 -5.40 4.28
N LEU A 197 -8.12 -5.18 4.09
CA LEU A 197 -8.67 -3.84 3.85
C LEU A 197 -9.84 -3.52 4.79
N ILE A 198 -10.93 -4.31 4.76
CA ILE A 198 -12.19 -3.94 5.41
C ILE A 198 -12.01 -3.78 6.93
N ILE A 199 -11.40 -4.75 7.61
CA ILE A 199 -11.18 -4.68 9.07
C ILE A 199 -10.26 -3.49 9.42
N PRO A 200 -9.07 -3.33 8.82
CA PRO A 200 -8.21 -2.17 9.09
C PRO A 200 -8.90 -0.82 8.83
N GLU A 201 -9.62 -0.68 7.71
CA GLU A 201 -10.37 0.53 7.37
C GLU A 201 -11.46 0.80 8.40
N LEU A 202 -12.30 -0.19 8.73
CA LEU A 202 -13.35 -0.04 9.76
C LEU A 202 -12.78 0.42 11.10
N ILE A 203 -11.64 -0.12 11.53
CA ILE A 203 -10.93 0.30 12.75
C ILE A 203 -10.48 1.78 12.62
N MET A 204 -9.89 2.16 11.49
CA MET A 204 -9.45 3.53 11.25
C MET A 204 -10.63 4.52 11.24
N PHE A 205 -11.70 4.21 10.50
CA PHE A 205 -12.93 5.02 10.41
C PHE A 205 -13.59 5.16 11.77
N SER A 206 -13.89 4.05 12.44
CA SER A 206 -14.54 4.06 13.75
C SER A 206 -13.71 4.80 14.79
N SER A 207 -12.39 4.59 14.85
CA SER A 207 -11.53 5.31 15.79
C SER A 207 -11.52 6.81 15.51
N THR A 208 -11.48 7.22 14.23
CA THR A 208 -11.50 8.63 13.83
C THR A 208 -12.84 9.29 14.17
N ILE A 209 -13.96 8.62 13.90
CA ILE A 209 -15.31 9.11 14.23
C ILE A 209 -15.46 9.24 15.75
N ILE A 210 -15.09 8.21 16.53
CA ILE A 210 -15.13 8.26 17.99
C ILE A 210 -14.27 9.41 18.52
N LEU A 211 -13.07 9.59 17.96
CA LEU A 211 -12.18 10.68 18.31
C LEU A 211 -12.83 12.04 18.03
N MET A 212 -13.44 12.23 16.86
CA MET A 212 -14.18 13.45 16.51
C MET A 212 -15.34 13.72 17.48
N ILE A 213 -16.17 12.71 17.79
CA ILE A 213 -17.29 12.85 18.72
C ILE A 213 -16.80 13.25 20.11
N ARG A 214 -15.81 12.54 20.65
CA ARG A 214 -15.27 12.82 21.98
C ARG A 214 -14.63 14.21 22.04
N LEU A 215 -13.93 14.60 20.98
CA LEU A 215 -13.33 15.92 20.92
C LEU A 215 -14.37 17.03 20.75
N TYR A 216 -15.44 16.81 19.97
CA TYR A 216 -16.56 17.75 19.85
C TYR A 216 -17.23 17.98 21.20
N ARG A 217 -17.50 16.91 21.97
CA ARG A 217 -18.03 17.00 23.34
C ARG A 217 -17.08 17.79 24.26
N LYS A 218 -15.77 17.59 24.13
CA LYS A 218 -14.75 18.30 24.92
C LYS A 218 -14.53 19.75 24.47
N HIS A 219 -14.79 20.06 23.20
CA HIS A 219 -14.65 21.40 22.62
C HIS A 219 -15.58 22.41 23.31
N ASN A 220 -16.77 21.97 23.73
CA ASN A 220 -17.72 22.80 24.47
C ASN A 220 -17.20 23.23 25.87
N GLY A 221 -16.15 22.59 26.40
CA GLY A 221 -15.49 22.96 27.66
C GLY A 221 -14.10 23.59 27.52
N LEU A 222 -13.57 23.76 26.30
CA LEU A 222 -12.22 24.30 26.06
C LEU A 222 -12.27 25.81 25.76
N ASN A 223 -12.11 26.65 26.78
CA ASN A 223 -12.09 28.12 26.63
C ASN A 223 -10.78 28.67 26.00
N ARG A 224 -9.71 27.87 25.88
CA ARG A 224 -8.42 28.34 25.32
C ARG A 224 -8.33 28.13 23.80
N HIS A 225 -8.18 29.22 23.06
CA HIS A 225 -8.01 29.24 21.60
C HIS A 225 -6.83 28.36 21.12
N ARG A 226 -5.76 28.23 21.92
CA ARG A 226 -4.59 27.40 21.59
C ARG A 226 -4.92 25.90 21.52
N ASP A 227 -5.77 25.41 22.41
CA ASP A 227 -6.16 23.99 22.45
C ASP A 227 -7.10 23.64 21.29
N LYS A 228 -7.97 24.59 20.88
CA LYS A 228 -8.82 24.47 19.68
C LYS A 228 -7.99 24.31 18.40
N ASN A 229 -6.89 25.05 18.27
CA ASN A 229 -6.01 24.96 17.09
C ASN A 229 -5.24 23.63 17.03
N ILE A 230 -4.82 23.08 18.17
CA ILE A 230 -4.19 21.75 18.23
C ILE A 230 -5.22 20.67 17.89
N PHE A 231 -6.43 20.82 18.42
CA PHE A 231 -7.56 19.93 18.16
C PHE A 231 -7.90 19.84 16.66
N HIS A 232 -8.18 20.98 16.03
CA HIS A 232 -8.57 21.03 14.62
C HIS A 232 -7.50 20.40 13.71
N ARG A 233 -6.22 20.60 14.07
CA ARG A 233 -5.10 20.00 13.37
C ARG A 233 -5.09 18.47 13.46
N ILE A 234 -5.31 17.90 14.64
CA ILE A 234 -5.34 16.44 14.82
C ILE A 234 -6.47 15.85 13.97
N VAL A 235 -7.63 16.48 13.96
CA VAL A 235 -8.76 16.05 13.11
C VAL A 235 -8.39 16.10 11.64
N ILE A 236 -7.87 17.22 11.13
CA ILE A 236 -7.43 17.34 9.73
C ILE A 236 -6.43 16.24 9.38
N GLN A 237 -5.43 16.00 10.25
CA GLN A 237 -4.43 14.96 10.00
C GLN A 237 -5.06 13.58 9.89
N MET A 238 -5.95 13.20 10.82
CA MET A 238 -6.65 11.91 10.81
C MET A 238 -7.53 11.76 9.56
N THR A 239 -8.29 12.78 9.20
CA THR A 239 -9.14 12.78 8.00
C THR A 239 -8.31 12.66 6.73
N LEU A 240 -7.17 13.37 6.64
CA LEU A 240 -6.26 13.26 5.50
C LEU A 240 -5.73 11.83 5.36
N TYR A 241 -5.36 11.15 6.46
CA TYR A 241 -4.89 9.76 6.39
C TYR A 241 -5.98 8.80 5.92
N MET A 242 -7.20 8.98 6.41
CA MET A 242 -8.35 8.16 6.02
C MET A 242 -8.66 8.32 4.53
N ILE A 243 -8.73 9.57 4.05
CA ILE A 243 -8.91 9.86 2.62
C ILE A 243 -7.76 9.28 1.79
N TRP A 244 -6.51 9.46 2.25
CA TRP A 244 -5.33 8.92 1.57
C TRP A 244 -5.40 7.40 1.45
N SER A 245 -5.73 6.69 2.53
CA SER A 245 -5.87 5.24 2.51
C SER A 245 -6.90 4.79 1.48
N CYS A 246 -8.10 5.38 1.50
CA CYS A 246 -9.15 5.05 0.53
C CYS A 246 -8.73 5.32 -0.92
N LEU A 247 -8.13 6.47 -1.19
CA LEU A 247 -7.73 6.84 -2.55
C LEU A 247 -6.73 5.88 -3.16
N TYR A 248 -5.86 5.26 -2.36
CA TYR A 248 -4.78 4.42 -2.87
C TYR A 248 -5.02 2.92 -2.75
N TYR A 249 -5.75 2.45 -1.72
CA TYR A 249 -6.00 1.02 -1.53
C TYR A 249 -7.33 0.55 -2.14
N CYS A 250 -8.31 1.43 -2.31
CA CYS A 250 -9.57 1.06 -2.95
C CYS A 250 -9.42 0.76 -4.45
N PRO A 251 -8.69 1.54 -5.27
CA PRO A 251 -8.63 1.26 -6.71
C PRO A 251 -8.05 -0.13 -7.06
N PRO A 252 -6.90 -0.56 -6.48
CA PRO A 252 -6.39 -1.92 -6.71
C PRO A 252 -7.37 -3.00 -6.22
N THR A 253 -8.06 -2.74 -5.12
CA THR A 253 -9.07 -3.65 -4.56
C THR A 253 -10.28 -3.81 -5.50
N PHE A 254 -10.85 -2.71 -5.99
CA PHE A 254 -11.95 -2.73 -6.94
C PHE A 254 -11.54 -3.36 -8.27
N TYR A 255 -10.31 -3.13 -8.72
CA TYR A 255 -9.76 -3.80 -9.89
C TYR A 255 -9.69 -5.32 -9.70
N ASN A 256 -9.18 -5.79 -8.57
CA ASN A 256 -9.12 -7.23 -8.30
C ASN A 256 -10.52 -7.85 -8.19
N LEU A 257 -11.50 -7.12 -7.65
CA LEU A 257 -12.89 -7.57 -7.60
C LEU A 257 -13.52 -7.62 -9.01
N SER A 258 -13.25 -6.62 -9.85
CA SER A 258 -13.79 -6.57 -11.22
C SER A 258 -13.24 -7.70 -12.10
N LEU A 259 -11.98 -8.08 -11.90
CA LEU A 259 -11.37 -9.23 -12.58
C LEU A 259 -12.04 -10.57 -12.26
N ILE A 260 -12.64 -10.72 -11.08
CA ILE A 260 -13.40 -11.94 -10.72
C ILE A 260 -14.74 -11.97 -11.45
N ILE A 261 -15.38 -10.81 -11.60
CA ILE A 261 -16.68 -10.68 -12.26
C ILE A 261 -16.55 -10.84 -13.78
N ASN A 262 -15.50 -10.26 -14.37
CA ASN A 262 -15.23 -10.34 -15.79
C ASN A 262 -13.72 -10.39 -16.05
N SER A 263 -13.20 -11.60 -16.29
CA SER A 263 -11.78 -11.84 -16.55
C SER A 263 -11.27 -11.17 -17.83
N ASN A 264 -12.16 -10.84 -18.77
CA ASN A 264 -11.78 -10.23 -20.05
C ASN A 264 -11.36 -8.76 -19.91
N ILE A 265 -11.55 -8.16 -18.73
CA ILE A 265 -11.05 -6.80 -18.41
C ILE A 265 -9.53 -6.79 -18.18
N SER A 266 -8.91 -7.96 -17.99
CA SER A 266 -7.47 -8.09 -17.81
C SER A 266 -6.70 -7.72 -19.09
N SER A 267 -6.04 -6.56 -19.08
CA SER A 267 -5.03 -6.18 -20.08
C SER A 267 -3.66 -5.94 -19.44
N PRO A 268 -2.54 -6.16 -20.17
CA PRO A 268 -1.19 -5.90 -19.66
C PRO A 268 -0.96 -4.45 -19.20
N SER A 269 -1.57 -3.48 -19.89
CA SER A 269 -1.45 -2.06 -19.54
C SER A 269 -2.14 -1.72 -18.22
N ILE A 270 -3.33 -2.28 -17.96
CA ILE A 270 -4.06 -2.06 -16.70
C ILE A 270 -3.32 -2.74 -15.54
N LYS A 271 -2.80 -3.96 -15.73
CA LYS A 271 -1.96 -4.64 -14.72
C LYS A 271 -0.73 -3.80 -14.34
N SER A 272 -0.02 -3.28 -15.34
CA SER A 272 1.14 -2.41 -15.14
C SER A 272 0.77 -1.12 -14.39
N ALA A 273 -0.35 -0.49 -14.75
CA ALA A 273 -0.85 0.70 -14.07
C ALA A 273 -1.18 0.44 -12.60
N MET A 274 -1.80 -0.70 -12.27
CA MET A 274 -2.12 -1.06 -10.88
C MET A 274 -0.86 -1.31 -10.04
N ILE A 275 0.20 -1.86 -10.64
CA ILE A 275 1.50 -1.99 -9.99
C ILE A 275 2.11 -0.61 -9.71
N ILE A 276 2.09 0.30 -10.69
CA ILE A 276 2.55 1.69 -10.49
C ILE A 276 1.77 2.36 -9.36
N VAL A 277 0.43 2.28 -9.38
CA VAL A 277 -0.43 2.86 -8.34
C VAL A 277 -0.06 2.31 -6.96
N SER A 278 0.25 1.01 -6.86
CA SER A 278 0.68 0.37 -5.62
C SER A 278 2.07 0.80 -5.15
N ILE A 279 3.01 1.04 -6.08
CA ILE A 279 4.34 1.57 -5.73
C ILE A 279 4.23 3.02 -5.27
N VAL A 280 3.50 3.85 -6.04
CA VAL A 280 3.26 5.25 -5.73
C VAL A 280 2.55 5.40 -4.39
N SER A 281 1.54 4.57 -4.11
CA SER A 281 0.82 4.63 -2.84
C SER A 281 1.76 4.46 -1.65
N VAL A 282 2.57 3.41 -1.64
CA VAL A 282 3.53 3.14 -0.57
C VAL A 282 4.57 4.26 -0.47
N GLN A 283 5.17 4.67 -1.60
CA GLN A 283 6.26 5.66 -1.61
C GLN A 283 5.81 7.10 -1.37
N SER A 284 4.50 7.37 -1.40
CA SER A 284 3.94 8.68 -1.09
C SER A 284 3.80 8.96 0.42
N TYR A 285 3.74 7.92 1.26
CA TYR A 285 3.61 8.06 2.71
C TYR A 285 4.77 8.80 3.39
N PRO A 286 6.05 8.57 3.02
CA PRO A 286 7.17 9.35 3.53
C PRO A 286 7.04 10.85 3.24
N ILE A 287 6.51 11.21 2.06
CA ILE A 287 6.28 12.60 1.66
C ILE A 287 5.19 13.23 2.54
N LEU A 288 4.06 12.55 2.67
CA LEU A 288 2.95 12.99 3.54
C LEU A 288 3.43 13.15 4.99
N THR A 289 4.18 12.18 5.49
CA THR A 289 4.77 12.18 6.84
C THR A 289 5.70 13.38 7.02
N PHE A 290 6.55 13.66 6.05
CA PHE A 290 7.49 14.77 6.09
C PHE A 290 6.78 16.14 6.13
N ILE A 291 5.78 16.35 5.27
CA ILE A 291 4.96 17.57 5.25
C ILE A 291 4.31 17.80 6.62
N LEU A 292 3.79 16.74 7.22
CA LEU A 292 3.10 16.81 8.50
C LEU A 292 4.07 17.08 9.66
N MET A 293 5.28 16.53 9.62
CA MET A 293 6.37 16.85 10.56
C MET A 293 6.84 18.31 10.46
N ILE A 294 7.03 18.85 9.25
CA ILE A 294 7.42 20.26 9.06
C ILE A 294 6.38 21.19 9.67
N ASN A 295 5.11 20.94 9.34
CA ASN A 295 4.02 21.76 9.83
C ASN A 295 3.98 21.73 11.37
N TYR A 296 4.33 20.61 12.00
CA TYR A 296 4.40 20.50 13.47
C TYR A 296 5.49 21.40 14.06
N HIS A 297 6.68 21.37 13.47
CA HIS A 297 7.88 22.06 13.97
C HIS A 297 7.85 23.59 13.81
N ARG A 298 7.28 24.14 12.73
CA ARG A 298 7.23 25.61 12.52
C ARG A 298 6.51 26.35 13.67
N LYS A 299 5.52 25.72 14.30
CA LYS A 299 4.75 26.33 15.39
C LYS A 299 5.42 26.20 16.77
N THR A 300 6.14 25.12 17.06
CA THR A 300 6.88 24.98 18.33
C THR A 300 8.00 26.01 18.43
N LYS A 301 8.78 26.23 17.37
CA LYS A 301 9.79 27.31 17.33
C LYS A 301 9.20 28.70 17.56
N ASN A 302 8.07 29.02 16.91
CA ASN A 302 7.42 30.33 17.07
C ASN A 302 6.81 30.52 18.47
N THR A 303 6.45 29.44 19.15
CA THR A 303 5.94 29.51 20.53
C THR A 303 7.07 29.74 21.52
N ILE A 304 8.17 28.98 21.41
CA ILE A 304 9.35 29.13 22.26
C ILE A 304 9.94 30.54 22.13
N LYS A 305 10.07 31.06 20.90
CA LYS A 305 10.60 32.41 20.66
C LYS A 305 9.74 33.51 21.30
N LYS A 306 8.42 33.33 21.36
CA LYS A 306 7.49 34.26 22.04
C LYS A 306 7.53 34.17 23.58
N THR A 307 7.99 33.05 24.14
CA THR A 307 8.04 32.87 25.61
C THR A 307 9.34 33.42 26.21
N ILE A 308 10.34 33.72 25.37
CA ILE A 308 11.64 34.29 25.78
C ILE A 308 11.63 35.83 25.69
N THR A 309 10.65 36.41 24.98
CA THR A 309 10.53 37.86 24.75
C THR A 309 9.45 38.52 25.61
N THR A 310 8.93 37.83 26.62
CA THR A 310 7.96 38.33 27.62
C THR A 310 8.50 38.02 28.99
#